data_AF-A0A846T7Y2-F1
#
_entry.id   AF-A0A846T7Y2-F1
#
_cell.length_a   1.000
_cell.length_b   1.000
_cell.length_c   1.000
_cell.angle_alpha   90.00
_cell.angle_beta   90.00
_cell.angle_gamma   90.00
#
_symmetry.space_group_name_H-M   'P 1'
#
loop_
_entity.id
_entity.type
_entity.pdbx_description
1 polymer ?
#
loop_
_entity_poly.entity_id
_entity_poly.type
_entity_poly.pdbx_seq_one_letter_code
_entity_poly.pdbx_strand_id
1 'polypeptide(L)'
;MGALNVDVANDSVDITQPKVDILPCAESAFRTVDTIERFLEVARVYWPGQFFPNTVFPRLAPVLPIIHVNPDGKVALKSGFAPIFAANFLNGCQHAHAYLARAKAERVVTPPAVVAVCLTRMGTDGWLAGACSIPDWERLDACFEDAADPSGSYWAPPSFTTMIRTVERVVKFQ
;
A
#
# COMPACT_ATOMS: atom_id res chain seq x y z
N MET A 1 -1.71 7.33 -25.92
CA MET A 1 -0.49 6.48 -26.01
C MET A 1 -0.01 6.49 -27.45
N GLY A 2 1.32 6.39 -27.67
CA GLY A 2 1.91 6.28 -29.00
C GLY A 2 1.82 4.86 -29.58
N ALA A 3 2.30 4.67 -30.81
CA ALA A 3 2.26 3.37 -31.51
C ALA A 3 3.31 2.36 -31.05
N LEU A 4 4.44 2.84 -30.51
CA LEU A 4 5.57 2.02 -30.07
C LEU A 4 5.89 2.28 -28.59
N ASN A 5 6.25 1.22 -27.89
CA ASN A 5 6.99 1.25 -26.65
C ASN A 5 8.48 1.15 -26.96
N VAL A 6 9.28 1.95 -26.26
CA VAL A 6 10.74 1.87 -26.30
C VAL A 6 11.20 1.68 -24.86
N ASP A 7 11.68 0.49 -24.56
CA ASP A 7 12.20 0.14 -23.24
C ASP A 7 13.72 0.04 -23.29
N VAL A 8 14.39 0.60 -22.28
CA VAL A 8 15.85 0.54 -22.14
C VAL A 8 16.13 -0.43 -21.02
N ALA A 9 16.93 -1.47 -21.30
CA ALA A 9 17.21 -2.50 -20.32
C ALA A 9 17.75 -1.92 -19.02
N ASN A 10 17.22 -2.42 -17.91
CA ASN A 10 17.79 -2.21 -16.60
C ASN A 10 18.63 -3.45 -16.24
N ASP A 11 19.94 -3.37 -16.49
CA ASP A 11 20.87 -4.47 -16.23
C ASP A 11 20.88 -4.94 -14.76
N SER A 12 20.39 -4.13 -13.82
CA SER A 12 20.23 -4.53 -12.41
C SER A 12 19.00 -5.41 -12.14
N VAL A 13 18.07 -5.49 -13.08
CA VAL A 13 16.83 -6.30 -13.00
C VAL A 13 16.96 -7.58 -13.82
N ASP A 14 17.41 -7.46 -15.07
CA ASP A 14 17.67 -8.60 -15.96
C ASP A 14 18.85 -8.29 -16.86
N ILE A 15 19.97 -8.96 -16.62
CA ILE A 15 21.20 -8.78 -17.41
C ILE A 15 21.09 -9.35 -18.84
N THR A 16 20.09 -10.19 -19.10
CA THR A 16 19.88 -10.85 -20.40
C THR A 16 18.92 -10.08 -21.30
N GLN A 17 18.23 -9.06 -20.78
CA GLN A 17 17.34 -8.21 -21.57
C GLN A 17 18.14 -7.48 -22.68
N PRO A 18 17.62 -7.39 -23.93
CA PRO A 18 18.23 -6.58 -24.99
C PRO A 18 18.38 -5.12 -24.54
N LYS A 19 19.53 -4.49 -24.84
CA LYS A 19 19.86 -3.13 -24.34
C LYS A 19 18.81 -2.07 -24.67
N VAL A 20 18.16 -2.21 -25.82
CA VAL A 20 16.98 -1.46 -26.20
C VAL A 20 16.01 -2.44 -26.82
N ASP A 21 14.77 -2.42 -26.34
CA ASP A 21 13.66 -3.19 -26.91
C ASP A 21 12.60 -2.22 -27.44
N ILE A 22 12.11 -2.50 -28.65
CA ILE A 22 11.12 -1.65 -29.34
C ILE A 22 9.99 -2.55 -29.81
N LEU A 23 8.81 -2.35 -29.23
CA LEU A 23 7.62 -3.15 -29.53
C LEU A 23 6.43 -2.26 -29.84
N PRO A 24 5.48 -2.67 -30.70
CA PRO A 24 4.18 -2.03 -30.77
C PRO A 24 3.53 -1.97 -29.38
N CYS A 25 2.91 -0.84 -29.04
CA CYS A 25 2.21 -0.71 -27.75
C CYS A 25 1.12 -1.78 -27.56
N ALA A 26 0.49 -2.22 -28.66
CA ALA A 26 -0.50 -3.29 -28.64
C ALA A 26 0.08 -4.66 -28.28
N GLU A 27 1.38 -4.86 -28.51
CA GLU A 27 2.12 -6.09 -28.20
C GLU A 27 2.90 -5.96 -26.89
N SER A 28 3.07 -4.73 -26.41
CA SER A 28 3.65 -4.44 -25.11
C SER A 28 2.66 -4.90 -24.05
N ALA A 29 3.02 -5.92 -23.27
CA ALA A 29 2.16 -6.55 -22.25
C ALA A 29 1.87 -5.65 -21.02
N PHE A 30 1.74 -4.34 -21.23
CA PHE A 30 1.35 -3.38 -20.22
C PHE A 30 0.01 -3.75 -19.63
N ARG A 31 -0.03 -3.76 -18.30
CA ARG A 31 -1.24 -3.94 -17.53
C ARG A 31 -1.29 -2.87 -16.47
N THR A 32 -2.46 -2.27 -16.30
CA THR A 32 -2.71 -1.34 -15.21
C THR A 32 -2.48 -2.04 -13.87
N VAL A 33 -1.90 -1.32 -12.92
CA VAL A 33 -1.78 -1.76 -11.53
C VAL A 33 -2.77 -0.90 -10.74
N ASP A 34 -4.00 -1.38 -10.64
CA ASP A 34 -5.16 -0.68 -10.07
C ASP A 34 -5.63 -1.30 -8.74
N THR A 35 -5.36 -2.59 -8.50
CA THR A 35 -5.66 -3.27 -7.24
C THR A 35 -4.42 -3.46 -6.35
N ILE A 36 -4.67 -3.67 -5.05
CA ILE A 36 -3.62 -3.95 -4.07
C ILE A 36 -2.97 -5.32 -4.33
N GLU A 37 -3.75 -6.31 -4.78
CA GLU A 37 -3.23 -7.63 -5.15
C GLU A 37 -2.29 -7.53 -6.35
N ARG A 38 -2.70 -6.78 -7.38
CA ARG A 38 -1.87 -6.57 -8.57
C ARG A 38 -0.59 -5.81 -8.23
N PHE A 39 -0.68 -4.84 -7.33
CA PHE A 39 0.50 -4.19 -6.77
C PHE A 39 1.43 -5.18 -6.08
N LEU A 40 0.90 -6.06 -5.24
CA LEU A 40 1.69 -7.06 -4.50
C LEU A 40 2.34 -8.07 -5.45
N GLU A 41 1.70 -8.46 -6.54
CA GLU A 41 2.31 -9.33 -7.58
C GLU A 41 3.59 -8.70 -8.13
N VAL A 42 3.54 -7.42 -8.48
CA VAL A 42 4.72 -6.69 -8.98
C VAL A 42 5.73 -6.46 -7.85
N ALA A 43 5.27 -5.97 -6.70
CA ALA A 43 6.14 -5.62 -5.58
C ALA A 43 6.94 -6.81 -5.07
N ARG A 44 6.39 -8.03 -5.09
CA ARG A 44 7.11 -9.25 -4.66
C ARG A 44 8.30 -9.60 -5.54
N VAL A 45 8.32 -9.17 -6.81
CA VAL A 45 9.47 -9.36 -7.71
C VAL A 45 10.63 -8.45 -7.32
N TYR A 46 10.32 -7.21 -6.94
CA TYR A 46 11.34 -6.19 -6.67
C TYR A 46 11.72 -6.07 -5.19
N TRP A 47 10.81 -6.37 -4.28
CA TRP A 47 10.97 -6.16 -2.84
C TRP A 47 10.93 -7.50 -2.11
N PRO A 48 12.10 -8.07 -1.75
CA PRO A 48 12.15 -9.29 -0.99
C PRO A 48 11.53 -9.08 0.40
N GLY A 49 11.07 -10.17 1.00
CA GLY A 49 10.50 -10.18 2.36
C GLY A 49 9.03 -10.57 2.40
N GLN A 50 8.36 -10.18 3.47
CA GLN A 50 7.00 -10.60 3.80
C GLN A 50 6.04 -9.42 3.77
N PHE A 51 4.79 -9.69 3.37
CA PHE A 51 3.74 -8.69 3.23
C PHE A 51 2.54 -9.13 4.06
N PHE A 52 2.02 -8.21 4.87
CA PHE A 52 0.90 -8.44 5.77
C PHE A 52 -0.17 -7.35 5.58
N PRO A 53 -1.45 -7.62 5.90
CA PRO A 53 -2.48 -6.59 5.94
C PRO A 53 -2.20 -5.59 7.08
N ASN A 54 -2.36 -4.29 6.83
CA ASN A 54 -2.27 -3.26 7.86
C ASN A 54 -3.51 -3.28 8.74
N THR A 55 -3.54 -4.18 9.72
CA THR A 55 -4.55 -4.23 10.79
C THR A 55 -4.11 -3.48 12.04
N VAL A 56 -2.89 -2.92 12.03
CA VAL A 56 -2.27 -2.27 13.20
C VAL A 56 -2.72 -0.82 13.31
N PHE A 57 -2.86 -0.11 12.20
CA PHE A 57 -3.25 1.31 12.18
C PHE A 57 -4.55 1.49 11.37
N PRO A 58 -5.73 1.29 11.99
CA PRO A 58 -7.00 1.31 11.26
C PRO A 58 -7.24 2.59 10.45
N ARG A 59 -6.87 3.76 10.99
CA ARG A 59 -6.99 5.05 10.31
C ARG A 59 -6.06 5.23 9.11
N LEU A 60 -4.97 4.47 9.01
CA LEU A 60 -4.10 4.50 7.84
C LEU A 60 -4.32 3.32 6.90
N ALA A 61 -5.02 2.27 7.32
CA ALA A 61 -5.26 1.10 6.48
C ALA A 61 -5.94 1.43 5.14
N PRO A 62 -6.88 2.40 5.04
CA PRO A 62 -7.47 2.76 3.76
C PRO A 62 -6.47 3.27 2.73
N VAL A 63 -5.42 3.97 3.15
CA VAL A 63 -4.42 4.61 2.25
C VAL A 63 -3.06 3.90 2.23
N LEU A 64 -2.77 3.13 3.28
CA LEU A 64 -1.58 2.31 3.46
C LEU A 64 -1.99 0.90 3.96
N PRO A 65 -2.63 0.08 3.11
CA PRO A 65 -3.18 -1.23 3.47
C PRO A 65 -2.15 -2.31 3.73
N ILE A 66 -0.87 -2.09 3.40
CA ILE A 66 0.16 -3.14 3.44
C ILE A 66 1.21 -2.81 4.50
N ILE A 67 1.58 -3.82 5.29
CA ILE A 67 2.82 -3.85 6.08
C ILE A 67 3.82 -4.73 5.34
N HIS A 68 5.00 -4.20 5.03
CA HIS A 68 6.11 -4.93 4.43
C HIS A 68 7.23 -5.06 5.44
N VAL A 69 7.79 -6.28 5.54
CA VAL A 69 8.95 -6.60 6.36
C VAL A 69 10.05 -7.08 5.44
N ASN A 70 11.14 -6.32 5.32
CA ASN A 70 12.27 -6.70 4.47
C ASN A 70 13.11 -7.83 5.13
N PRO A 71 14.09 -8.42 4.42
CA PRO A 71 14.94 -9.49 4.97
C PRO A 71 15.75 -9.09 6.20
N ASP A 72 16.06 -7.79 6.37
CA ASP A 72 16.76 -7.26 7.55
C ASP A 72 15.81 -7.02 8.74
N GLY A 73 14.53 -7.35 8.61
CA GLY A 73 13.50 -7.12 9.64
C GLY A 73 13.00 -5.68 9.75
N LYS A 74 13.37 -4.79 8.80
CA LYS A 74 12.81 -3.43 8.75
C LYS A 74 11.36 -3.48 8.31
N VAL A 75 10.51 -2.77 9.05
CA VAL A 75 9.06 -2.70 8.83
C VAL A 75 8.67 -1.37 8.19
N ALA A 76 7.81 -1.46 7.18
CA ALA A 76 7.38 -0.36 6.33
C ALA A 76 5.88 -0.44 6.04
N LEU A 77 5.16 0.69 6.09
CA LEU A 77 3.80 0.76 5.52
C LEU A 77 3.89 1.04 4.01
N LYS A 78 3.16 0.28 3.18
CA LYS A 78 3.20 0.36 1.72
C LYS A 78 1.83 0.74 1.13
N SER A 79 1.86 1.01 -0.19
CA SER A 79 0.82 1.63 -1.04
C SER A 79 0.88 3.16 -1.17
N GLY A 80 1.87 3.84 -0.57
CA GLY A 80 2.19 5.24 -0.87
C GLY A 80 2.79 5.51 -2.27
N PHE A 81 2.75 4.53 -3.18
CA PHE A 81 3.18 4.73 -4.56
C PHE A 81 2.11 5.53 -5.31
N ALA A 82 2.48 6.71 -5.81
CA ALA A 82 1.53 7.73 -6.22
C ALA A 82 0.40 7.24 -7.16
N PRO A 83 0.66 6.42 -8.21
CA PRO A 83 -0.41 5.90 -9.06
C PRO A 83 -1.43 5.04 -8.33
N ILE A 84 -0.98 4.13 -7.46
CA ILE A 84 -1.89 3.22 -6.74
C ILE A 84 -2.57 3.90 -5.58
N PHE A 85 -1.84 4.79 -4.89
CA PHE A 85 -2.42 5.62 -3.85
C PHE A 85 -3.58 6.43 -4.40
N ALA A 86 -3.37 7.12 -5.53
CA ALA A 86 -4.40 7.94 -6.17
C ALA A 86 -5.56 7.08 -6.68
N ALA A 87 -5.29 5.97 -7.38
CA ALA A 87 -6.33 5.08 -7.89
C ALA A 87 -7.20 4.51 -6.77
N ASN A 88 -6.57 4.05 -5.68
CA ASN A 88 -7.28 3.56 -4.50
C ASN A 88 -8.06 4.68 -3.80
N PHE A 89 -7.45 5.83 -3.56
CA PHE A 89 -8.08 6.94 -2.84
C PHE A 89 -9.29 7.52 -3.59
N LEU A 90 -9.15 7.74 -4.91
CA LEU A 90 -10.24 8.24 -5.76
C LEU A 90 -11.38 7.23 -5.91
N ASN A 91 -11.12 5.94 -5.70
CA ASN A 91 -12.12 4.89 -5.61
C ASN A 91 -12.58 4.63 -4.17
N GLY A 92 -12.61 5.65 -3.30
CA GLY A 92 -13.09 5.52 -1.91
C GLY A 92 -12.38 4.43 -1.10
N CYS A 93 -11.11 4.16 -1.41
CA CYS A 93 -10.29 3.10 -0.82
C CYS A 93 -10.83 1.66 -0.96
N GLN A 94 -11.69 1.40 -1.96
CA GLN A 94 -12.33 0.09 -2.16
C GLN A 94 -11.33 -1.04 -2.47
N HIS A 95 -10.22 -0.76 -3.16
CA HIS A 95 -9.19 -1.77 -3.43
C HIS A 95 -8.47 -2.20 -2.14
N ALA A 96 -8.15 -1.25 -1.27
CA ALA A 96 -7.63 -1.52 0.06
C ALA A 96 -8.63 -2.29 0.94
N HIS A 97 -9.92 -1.93 0.88
CA HIS A 97 -10.95 -2.64 1.64
C HIS A 97 -11.09 -4.10 1.21
N ALA A 98 -11.15 -4.36 -0.09
CA ALA A 98 -11.21 -5.71 -0.64
C ALA A 98 -10.02 -6.58 -0.21
N TYR A 99 -8.81 -6.03 -0.25
CA TYR A 99 -7.60 -6.72 0.21
C TYR A 99 -7.66 -7.09 1.71
N LEU A 100 -8.07 -6.15 2.58
CA LEU A 100 -8.19 -6.43 4.02
C LEU A 100 -9.35 -7.38 4.33
N ALA A 101 -10.47 -7.29 3.60
CA ALA A 101 -11.60 -8.20 3.73
C ALA A 101 -11.21 -9.64 3.35
N ARG A 102 -10.42 -9.80 2.29
CA ARG A 102 -9.83 -11.09 1.91
C ARG A 102 -8.92 -11.62 3.02
N ALA A 103 -8.02 -10.79 3.54
CA ALA A 103 -7.14 -11.19 4.63
C ALA A 103 -7.91 -11.63 5.89
N LYS A 104 -9.01 -10.94 6.22
CA LYS A 104 -9.96 -11.33 7.29
C LYS A 104 -10.56 -12.71 7.04
N ALA A 105 -11.06 -12.97 5.83
CA ALA A 105 -11.64 -14.24 5.45
C ALA A 105 -10.62 -15.40 5.48
N GLU A 106 -9.40 -15.13 5.03
CA GLU A 106 -8.28 -16.09 5.03
C GLU A 106 -7.59 -16.22 6.40
N ARG A 107 -8.02 -15.42 7.40
CA ARG A 107 -7.42 -15.34 8.74
C ARG A 107 -5.92 -15.00 8.72
N VAL A 108 -5.49 -14.21 7.73
CA VAL A 108 -4.14 -13.68 7.66
C VAL A 108 -4.05 -12.49 8.61
N VAL A 109 -3.16 -12.58 9.60
CA VAL A 109 -2.93 -11.52 10.58
C VAL A 109 -1.47 -11.13 10.61
N THR A 110 -1.20 -9.86 10.93
CA THR A 110 0.17 -9.39 11.14
C THR A 110 0.76 -10.05 12.40
N PRO A 111 1.95 -10.68 12.32
CA PRO A 111 2.54 -11.37 13.47
C PRO A 111 2.78 -10.42 14.65
N PRO A 112 2.58 -10.84 15.91
CA PRO A 112 2.74 -9.97 17.09
C PRO A 112 4.10 -9.26 17.18
N ALA A 113 5.18 -9.91 16.75
CA ALA A 113 6.51 -9.30 16.70
C ALA A 113 6.58 -8.11 15.72
N VAL A 114 5.92 -8.22 14.57
CA VAL A 114 5.83 -7.13 13.58
C VAL A 114 4.95 -6.00 14.11
N VAL A 115 3.83 -6.35 14.78
CA VAL A 115 2.96 -5.36 15.44
C VAL A 115 3.74 -4.55 16.48
N ALA A 116 4.54 -5.20 17.33
CA ALA A 116 5.35 -4.52 18.32
C ALA A 116 6.32 -3.51 17.67
N VAL A 117 7.00 -3.90 16.59
CA VAL A 117 7.90 -3.00 15.84
C VAL A 117 7.14 -1.81 15.25
N CYS A 118 5.97 -2.03 14.65
CA CYS A 118 5.12 -0.96 14.14
C CYS A 118 4.80 0.07 15.24
N LEU A 119 4.32 -0.38 16.39
CA LEU A 119 3.91 0.48 17.49
C LEU A 119 5.09 1.28 18.07
N THR A 120 6.25 0.64 18.26
CA THR A 120 7.44 1.31 18.79
C THR A 120 8.03 2.33 17.81
N ARG A 121 8.08 1.99 16.51
CA ARG A 121 8.78 2.82 15.51
C ARG A 121 7.92 3.98 15.00
N MET A 122 6.63 3.75 14.79
CA MET A 122 5.77 4.71 14.08
C MET A 122 5.03 5.64 15.05
N GLY A 123 4.83 5.22 16.30
CA GLY A 123 4.04 5.94 17.30
C GLY A 123 2.55 5.64 17.19
N THR A 124 1.76 6.32 18.02
CA THR A 124 0.32 6.08 18.19
C THR A 124 -0.48 7.40 18.28
N ASP A 125 0.04 8.45 17.65
CA ASP A 125 -0.51 9.81 17.67
C ASP A 125 -1.26 10.15 16.37
N GLY A 126 -2.22 11.07 16.44
CA GLY A 126 -2.90 11.62 15.26
C GLY A 126 -3.55 10.55 14.38
N TRP A 127 -3.07 10.40 13.14
CA TRP A 127 -3.53 9.37 12.19
C TRP A 127 -3.06 7.95 12.53
N LEU A 128 -2.09 7.80 13.43
CA LEU A 128 -1.70 6.51 14.02
C LEU A 128 -2.43 6.22 15.34
N ALA A 129 -3.27 7.13 15.81
CA ALA A 129 -4.05 6.93 17.03
C ALA A 129 -5.01 5.75 16.90
N GLY A 130 -5.25 5.09 18.03
CA GLY A 130 -6.09 3.90 18.07
C GLY A 130 -5.45 2.68 17.43
N ALA A 131 -4.11 2.63 17.38
CA ALA A 131 -3.38 1.48 16.91
C ALA A 131 -3.73 0.22 17.73
N CYS A 132 -3.81 -0.93 17.05
CA CYS A 132 -4.33 -2.16 17.62
C CYS A 132 -3.23 -3.23 17.70
N SER A 133 -3.11 -3.89 18.85
CA SER A 133 -2.22 -5.04 19.03
C SER A 133 -2.77 -6.33 18.42
N ILE A 134 -4.10 -6.39 18.26
CA ILE A 134 -4.87 -7.43 17.58
C ILE A 134 -5.82 -6.77 16.57
N PRO A 135 -6.18 -7.42 15.44
CA PRO A 135 -7.08 -6.81 14.47
C PRO A 135 -8.44 -6.41 15.07
N ASP A 136 -8.78 -5.13 14.98
CA ASP A 136 -10.11 -4.60 15.26
C ASP A 136 -10.84 -4.38 13.93
N TRP A 137 -11.58 -5.41 13.51
CA TRP A 137 -12.22 -5.41 12.20
C TRP A 137 -13.38 -4.42 12.11
N GLU A 138 -14.10 -4.18 13.20
CA GLU A 138 -15.21 -3.21 13.22
C GLU A 138 -14.67 -1.78 13.06
N ARG A 139 -13.60 -1.44 13.77
CA ARG A 139 -12.93 -0.15 13.58
C ARG A 139 -12.34 0.01 12.19
N LEU A 140 -11.76 -1.07 11.62
CA LEU A 140 -11.26 -1.05 10.25
C LEU A 140 -12.39 -0.76 9.26
N ASP A 141 -13.51 -1.48 9.34
CA ASP A 141 -14.67 -1.30 8.47
C ASP A 141 -15.21 0.15 8.58
N ALA A 142 -15.33 0.69 9.80
CA ALA A 142 -15.72 2.09 10.01
C ALA A 142 -14.73 3.11 9.40
N CYS A 143 -13.42 2.83 9.43
CA CYS A 143 -12.42 3.70 8.78
C CYS A 143 -12.55 3.67 7.24
N PHE A 144 -12.93 2.52 6.66
CA PHE A 144 -13.20 2.42 5.22
C PHE A 144 -14.48 3.12 4.82
N GLU A 145 -15.54 3.04 5.64
CA GLU A 145 -16.77 3.81 5.43
C GLU A 145 -16.50 5.33 5.43
N ASP A 146 -15.73 5.83 6.40
CA ASP A 146 -15.33 7.24 6.46
C ASP A 146 -14.40 7.65 5.30
N ALA A 147 -13.56 6.74 4.80
CA ALA A 147 -12.73 6.98 3.62
C ALA A 147 -13.53 7.00 2.31
N ALA A 148 -14.63 6.25 2.26
CA ALA A 148 -15.52 6.20 1.10
C ALA A 148 -16.49 7.39 1.04
N ASP A 149 -16.82 8.01 2.18
CA ASP A 149 -17.65 9.22 2.23
C ASP A 149 -16.84 10.48 1.82
N PRO A 150 -17.17 11.16 0.71
CA PRO A 150 -16.51 12.42 0.33
C PRO A 150 -16.66 13.56 1.35
N SER A 151 -17.58 13.45 2.29
CA SER A 151 -17.75 14.38 3.42
C SER A 151 -16.96 13.96 4.66
N GLY A 152 -16.34 12.79 4.63
CA GLY A 152 -15.62 12.16 5.73
C GLY A 152 -14.26 12.78 6.03
N SER A 153 -13.62 12.25 7.07
CA SER A 153 -12.38 12.81 7.62
C SER A 153 -11.18 12.71 6.66
N TYR A 154 -11.24 11.78 5.70
CA TYR A 154 -10.20 11.60 4.68
C TYR A 154 -10.23 12.72 3.62
N TRP A 155 -11.38 13.35 3.40
CA TRP A 155 -11.58 14.35 2.34
C TRP A 155 -11.57 15.80 2.86
N ALA A 156 -11.82 15.99 4.17
CA ALA A 156 -11.76 17.31 4.80
C ALA A 156 -10.35 17.94 4.70
N PRO A 157 -10.16 19.13 4.10
CA PRO A 157 -8.82 19.64 3.76
C PRO A 157 -7.79 19.71 4.91
N PRO A 158 -8.16 20.18 6.14
CA PRO A 158 -7.23 20.17 7.26
C PRO A 158 -6.81 18.75 7.66
N SER A 159 -7.78 17.84 7.69
CA SER A 159 -7.58 16.43 8.05
C SER A 159 -6.76 15.70 7.00
N PHE A 160 -7.09 15.85 5.71
CA PHE A 160 -6.32 15.34 4.58
C PHE A 160 -4.85 15.80 4.62
N THR A 161 -4.60 17.09 4.88
CA THR A 161 -3.23 17.61 4.98
C THR A 161 -2.44 16.92 6.09
N THR A 162 -3.05 16.71 7.26
CA THR A 162 -2.40 15.97 8.36
C THR A 162 -2.20 14.49 8.05
N MET A 163 -3.12 13.88 7.30
CA MET A 163 -2.99 12.51 6.81
C MET A 163 -1.78 12.37 5.90
N ILE A 164 -1.68 13.21 4.87
CA ILE A 164 -0.57 13.17 3.90
C ILE A 164 0.77 13.39 4.60
N ARG A 165 0.85 14.35 5.54
CA ARG A 165 2.07 14.53 6.35
C ARG A 165 2.44 13.28 7.16
N THR A 166 1.44 12.58 7.70
CA THR A 166 1.66 11.32 8.43
C THR A 166 2.12 10.22 7.48
N VAL A 167 1.49 10.08 6.30
CA VAL A 167 1.89 9.14 5.24
C VAL A 167 3.34 9.41 4.83
N GLU A 168 3.70 10.65 4.53
CA GLU A 168 5.08 11.01 4.19
C GLU A 168 6.05 10.67 5.31
N ARG A 169 5.69 10.96 6.56
CA ARG A 169 6.49 10.61 7.74
C ARG A 169 6.77 9.10 7.76
N VAL A 170 5.75 8.26 7.71
CA VAL A 170 5.91 6.80 7.86
C VAL A 170 6.47 6.10 6.61
N VAL A 171 6.38 6.71 5.43
CA VAL A 171 6.94 6.19 4.19
C VAL A 171 8.40 6.62 3.99
N LYS A 172 8.81 7.82 4.43
CA LYS A 172 10.21 8.32 4.27
C LYS A 172 11.21 7.63 5.19
N PHE A 173 10.78 6.95 6.25
CA PHE A 173 11.66 6.21 7.16
C PHE A 173 11.89 4.75 6.76
N GLN A 174 11.91 4.40 5.46
CA GLN A 174 12.07 3.02 4.98
C GLN A 174 13.51 2.70 4.59
#